data_AF-A0A9E3X0D2-F1
#
_entry.id   AF-A0A9E3X0D2-F1
#
_cell.length_a   1.000
_cell.length_b   1.000
_cell.length_c   1.000
_cell.angle_alpha   90.00
_cell.angle_beta   90.00
_cell.angle_gamma   90.00
#
_symmetry.space_group_name_H-M   'P 1'
#
loop_
_entity.id
_entity.type
_entity.pdbx_description
1 polymer ?
#
loop_
_entity_poly.entity_id
_entity_poly.type
_entity_poly.pdbx_seq_one_letter_code
_entity_poly.pdbx_strand_id
1 'polypeptide(L)'
;MSESKPSETTTHESTAAGPMIKACVDRSLPVSALLPTSRAAIAENPDNAPVLPRGRGLPGAFIDAPVALAALTGKLWKPGRTLRVHFLDGDAEVQERLKPFAHQWSEYANIQFVFVNDPNAEIRISFQQAGSWSYIGTDALGIPKGQPTMNFGWLTKATANDEYSRVVTHEFGHAIGCIHEHQNPATNIPWNKEAVYDYYAGPPNNWTRQQTDINLFTRYSATLTQFSAFDRDSIMLYPIPNEFTIGDFEVGWNRVLSSMDKQFVATLYPGVQKLENELVVDAPPTKAAIGAFGEIDKFSFAVTTAGRYRMETEGNLDLVMGLFGPDNETLGITEDDDSGRRLNAKIVSELRPGVYTLKVRHFSGRRTGDYTVGVYQEP
;
A
#
# COMPACT_ATOMS: atom_id res chain seq x y z
N MET A 1 -40.39 58.67 34.30
CA MET A 1 -38.95 58.55 33.99
C MET A 1 -38.65 57.07 33.94
N SER A 2 -38.73 56.46 32.76
CA SER A 2 -38.45 55.04 32.53
C SER A 2 -37.08 54.93 31.88
N GLU A 3 -36.10 54.42 32.62
CA GLU A 3 -34.76 54.18 32.08
C GLU A 3 -34.78 52.94 31.17
N SER A 4 -34.41 53.17 29.92
CA SER A 4 -34.19 52.17 28.87
C SER A 4 -32.84 51.47 29.08
N LYS A 5 -32.85 50.14 29.22
CA LYS A 5 -31.65 49.30 29.09
C LYS A 5 -31.14 49.33 27.63
N PRO A 6 -29.82 49.42 27.38
CA PRO A 6 -29.26 49.28 26.04
C PRO A 6 -29.24 47.81 25.61
N SER A 7 -29.57 47.56 24.34
CA SER A 7 -29.49 46.25 23.70
C SER A 7 -28.02 45.88 23.45
N GLU A 8 -27.55 44.80 24.06
CA GLU A 8 -26.29 44.16 23.68
C GLU A 8 -26.50 43.47 22.33
N THR A 9 -25.92 44.06 21.29
CA THR A 9 -25.76 43.42 19.99
C THR A 9 -24.61 42.43 20.12
N THR A 10 -24.93 41.16 20.40
CA THR A 10 -23.97 40.06 20.31
C THR A 10 -23.59 39.90 18.83
N THR A 11 -22.41 40.42 18.47
CA THR A 11 -21.71 40.06 17.25
C THR A 11 -21.39 38.57 17.33
N HIS A 12 -22.18 37.75 16.64
CA HIS A 12 -21.77 36.40 16.29
C HIS A 12 -20.56 36.51 15.35
N GLU A 13 -19.36 36.44 15.92
CA GLU A 13 -18.17 36.05 15.16
C GLU A 13 -18.43 34.65 14.63
N SER A 14 -18.68 34.59 13.32
CA SER A 14 -18.74 33.35 12.54
C SER A 14 -17.36 32.70 12.55
N THR A 15 -17.10 31.84 13.54
CA THR A 15 -16.04 30.84 13.48
C THR A 15 -16.50 29.71 12.55
N ALA A 16 -16.51 29.97 11.25
CA ALA A 16 -16.85 29.00 10.20
C ALA A 16 -15.66 28.77 9.25
N ALA A 17 -14.45 28.68 9.80
CA ALA A 17 -13.36 28.06 9.07
C ALA A 17 -13.44 26.56 9.38
N GLY A 18 -13.99 25.78 8.43
CA GLY A 18 -13.93 24.31 8.47
C GLY A 18 -12.47 23.84 8.68
N PRO A 19 -12.26 22.58 9.10
CA PRO A 19 -10.92 22.07 9.39
C PRO A 19 -9.99 22.29 8.20
N MET A 20 -8.77 22.81 8.44
CA MET A 20 -7.79 23.07 7.39
C MET A 20 -7.28 21.74 6.80
N ILE A 21 -7.58 21.48 5.53
CA ILE A 21 -7.24 20.23 4.84
C ILE A 21 -5.89 20.39 4.15
N LYS A 22 -4.87 19.72 4.71
CA LYS A 22 -3.56 19.58 4.07
C LYS A 22 -3.56 18.39 3.13
N ALA A 23 -4.08 18.62 1.92
CA ALA A 23 -4.16 17.62 0.86
C ALA A 23 -2.81 17.38 0.16
N CYS A 24 -2.63 16.18 -0.37
CA CYS A 24 -1.59 15.88 -1.34
C CYS A 24 -1.88 16.65 -2.66
N VAL A 25 -0.85 16.84 -3.48
CA VAL A 25 -0.97 17.49 -4.80
C VAL A 25 -0.53 16.53 -5.89
N ASP A 26 -1.45 16.14 -6.77
CA ASP A 26 -1.12 15.26 -7.90
C ASP A 26 -0.01 15.89 -8.77
N ARG A 27 1.03 15.09 -9.05
CA ARG A 27 2.11 15.48 -9.95
C ARG A 27 1.95 14.79 -11.30
N SER A 28 1.86 15.61 -12.35
CA SER A 28 1.94 15.14 -13.73
C SER A 28 3.38 15.23 -14.25
N LEU A 29 3.74 14.27 -15.10
CA LEU A 29 4.98 14.35 -15.86
C LEU A 29 4.87 15.43 -16.94
N PRO A 30 5.94 16.22 -17.19
CA PRO A 30 5.98 17.08 -18.36
C PRO A 30 5.87 16.24 -19.63
N VAL A 31 5.22 16.76 -20.67
CA VAL A 31 4.97 16.04 -21.93
C VAL A 31 6.25 15.45 -22.53
N SER A 32 7.37 16.18 -22.42
CA SER A 32 8.68 15.74 -22.89
C SER A 32 9.22 14.50 -22.16
N ALA A 33 8.81 14.26 -20.92
CA ALA A 33 9.23 13.11 -20.13
C ALA A 33 8.34 11.88 -20.35
N LEU A 34 7.15 12.00 -20.94
CA LEU A 34 6.19 10.89 -21.02
C LEU A 34 6.75 9.65 -21.74
N LEU A 35 7.29 9.82 -22.96
CA LEU A 35 7.83 8.73 -23.75
C LEU A 35 9.06 8.05 -23.11
N PRO A 36 10.11 8.77 -22.68
CA PRO A 36 11.26 8.13 -22.04
C PRO A 36 10.86 7.45 -20.72
N THR A 37 9.93 8.03 -19.96
CA THR A 37 9.45 7.43 -18.69
C THR A 37 8.67 6.16 -18.94
N SER A 38 7.78 6.14 -19.94
CA SER A 38 7.06 4.93 -20.33
C SER A 38 8.01 3.80 -20.74
N ARG A 39 9.08 4.10 -21.50
CA ARG A 39 10.10 3.11 -21.83
C ARG A 39 10.84 2.58 -20.59
N ALA A 40 11.17 3.47 -19.65
CA ALA A 40 11.80 3.07 -18.39
C ALA A 40 10.87 2.20 -17.53
N ALA A 41 9.58 2.54 -17.46
CA ALA A 41 8.56 1.77 -16.75
C ALA A 41 8.43 0.35 -17.31
N ILE A 42 8.40 0.19 -18.64
CA ILE A 42 8.35 -1.13 -19.30
C ILE A 42 9.65 -1.92 -19.08
N ALA A 43 10.80 -1.24 -19.09
CA ALA A 43 12.08 -1.88 -18.81
C ALA A 43 12.19 -2.36 -17.36
N GLU A 44 11.64 -1.59 -16.41
CA GLU A 44 11.54 -1.93 -14.99
C GLU A 44 10.61 -3.11 -14.76
N ASN A 45 9.40 -3.03 -15.30
CA ASN A 45 8.40 -4.08 -15.22
C ASN A 45 7.73 -4.28 -16.60
N PRO A 46 8.03 -5.38 -17.32
CA PRO A 46 7.45 -5.65 -18.64
C PRO A 46 5.91 -5.68 -18.67
N ASP A 47 5.26 -5.98 -17.54
CA ASP A 47 3.80 -5.98 -17.42
C ASP A 47 3.20 -4.57 -17.49
N ASN A 48 4.02 -3.53 -17.39
CA ASN A 48 3.62 -2.15 -17.66
C ASN A 48 3.35 -1.89 -19.16
N ALA A 49 3.71 -2.81 -20.05
CA ALA A 49 3.48 -2.64 -21.48
C ALA A 49 1.97 -2.66 -21.80
N PRO A 50 1.50 -1.78 -22.70
CA PRO A 50 0.10 -1.80 -23.13
C PRO A 50 -0.26 -3.15 -23.75
N VAL A 51 -1.38 -3.74 -23.31
CA VAL A 51 -1.94 -4.95 -23.94
C VAL A 51 -2.53 -4.56 -25.29
N LEU A 52 -1.76 -4.77 -26.37
CA LEU A 52 -2.28 -4.60 -27.73
C LEU A 52 -3.30 -5.72 -28.03
N PRO A 53 -4.51 -5.41 -28.54
CA PRO A 53 -5.46 -6.43 -28.96
C PRO A 53 -4.83 -7.34 -30.02
N ARG A 54 -4.77 -8.65 -29.77
CA ARG A 54 -4.29 -9.63 -30.77
C ARG A 54 -5.39 -9.92 -31.81
N GLY A 55 -5.19 -9.43 -33.05
CA GLY A 55 -5.84 -9.85 -34.31
C GLY A 55 -6.93 -8.89 -34.81
N ARG A 56 -6.98 -8.45 -36.07
CA ARG A 56 -6.72 -9.13 -37.35
C ARG A 56 -6.11 -8.14 -38.34
N GLY A 57 -4.99 -8.49 -38.99
CA GLY A 57 -4.42 -7.70 -40.06
C GLY A 57 -5.40 -7.53 -41.23
N LEU A 58 -5.74 -6.28 -41.53
CA LEU A 58 -6.26 -5.89 -42.84
C LEU A 58 -5.07 -5.38 -43.67
N PRO A 59 -4.86 -5.86 -44.91
CA PRO A 59 -3.81 -5.31 -45.75
C PRO A 59 -4.18 -3.87 -46.12
N GLY A 60 -3.34 -2.90 -45.71
CA GLY A 60 -3.46 -1.50 -46.11
C GLY A 60 -3.87 -0.50 -45.02
N ALA A 61 -4.05 -0.92 -43.76
CA ALA A 61 -4.23 0.03 -42.67
C ALA A 61 -2.86 0.44 -42.09
N PHE A 62 -2.33 1.58 -42.56
CA PHE A 62 -1.30 2.30 -41.82
C PHE A 62 -1.89 2.68 -40.47
N ILE A 63 -1.42 2.04 -39.40
CA ILE A 63 -1.76 2.46 -38.04
C ILE A 63 -0.86 3.66 -37.72
N ASP A 64 -1.27 4.83 -38.20
CA ASP A 64 -0.88 6.13 -37.64
C ASP A 64 -1.77 6.43 -36.40
N ALA A 65 -2.00 5.42 -35.56
CA ALA A 65 -2.50 5.68 -34.23
C ALA A 65 -1.29 6.13 -33.41
N PRO A 66 -1.19 7.41 -32.98
CA PRO A 66 -0.21 7.77 -31.97
C PRO A 66 -0.41 6.81 -30.81
N VAL A 67 0.69 6.30 -30.27
CA VAL A 67 0.75 5.45 -29.07
C VAL A 67 0.08 6.22 -27.92
N ALA A 68 -1.25 6.16 -27.86
CA ALA A 68 -2.08 7.03 -27.07
C ALA A 68 -2.84 6.17 -26.07
N LEU A 69 -2.51 6.43 -24.80
CA LEU A 69 -3.17 5.95 -23.59
C LEU A 69 -2.88 4.50 -23.17
N ALA A 70 -1.78 4.34 -22.44
CA ALA A 70 -1.72 3.38 -21.35
C ALA A 70 -0.96 4.01 -20.17
N ALA A 71 -1.67 4.23 -19.06
CA ALA A 71 -1.09 4.68 -17.80
C ALA A 71 -2.11 4.52 -16.65
N LEU A 72 -2.25 3.29 -16.11
CA LEU A 72 -2.58 2.97 -14.70
C LEU A 72 -2.54 1.47 -14.32
N THR A 73 -2.08 0.61 -15.22
CA THR A 73 -1.33 -0.63 -14.91
C THR A 73 0.13 -0.53 -15.38
N GLY A 74 0.48 0.61 -15.99
CA GLY A 74 1.75 0.87 -16.67
C GLY A 74 2.81 1.58 -15.84
N LYS A 75 2.63 1.65 -14.51
CA LYS A 75 3.47 2.41 -13.59
C LYS A 75 3.97 1.62 -12.38
N LEU A 76 3.72 0.31 -12.34
CA LEU A 76 4.08 -0.51 -11.20
C LEU A 76 5.56 -0.84 -11.23
N TRP A 77 6.18 -0.91 -10.05
CA TRP A 77 7.50 -1.51 -9.92
C TRP A 77 7.44 -3.01 -10.20
N LYS A 78 8.58 -3.65 -10.44
CA LYS A 78 8.60 -5.10 -10.49
C LYS A 78 8.42 -5.68 -9.07
N PRO A 79 7.53 -6.65 -8.83
CA PRO A 79 7.45 -7.32 -7.55
C PRO A 79 8.81 -7.90 -7.14
N GLY A 80 9.17 -7.73 -5.87
CA GLY A 80 10.47 -8.07 -5.28
C GLY A 80 11.50 -6.96 -5.36
N ARG A 81 11.16 -5.77 -5.88
CA ARG A 81 12.12 -4.66 -5.90
C ARG A 81 12.48 -4.16 -4.50
N THR A 82 13.76 -3.86 -4.36
CA THR A 82 14.27 -2.96 -3.33
C THR A 82 14.49 -1.59 -3.95
N LEU A 83 13.67 -0.62 -3.56
CA LEU A 83 13.71 0.77 -4.02
C LEU A 83 14.62 1.58 -3.10
N ARG A 84 15.58 2.29 -3.69
CA ARG A 84 16.44 3.20 -2.94
C ARG A 84 15.68 4.49 -2.67
N VAL A 85 15.77 4.96 -1.44
CA VAL A 85 15.19 6.21 -0.97
C VAL A 85 16.32 7.11 -0.51
N HIS A 86 16.37 8.34 -1.01
CA HIS A 86 17.36 9.34 -0.64
C HIS A 86 16.69 10.63 -0.19
N PHE A 87 17.14 11.18 0.94
CA PHE A 87 16.72 12.52 1.38
C PHE A 87 17.65 13.55 0.76
N LEU A 88 17.08 14.49 -0.01
CA LEU A 88 17.82 15.59 -0.62
C LEU A 88 18.12 16.71 0.40
N ASP A 89 17.25 16.84 1.39
CA ASP A 89 17.29 17.88 2.42
C ASP A 89 16.45 17.44 3.64
N GLY A 90 16.28 18.33 4.62
CA GLY A 90 15.46 18.10 5.81
C GLY A 90 16.27 17.84 7.09
N ASP A 91 15.57 17.89 8.21
CA ASP A 91 16.15 17.63 9.53
C ASP A 91 16.30 16.12 9.77
N ALA A 92 17.45 15.70 10.31
CA ALA A 92 17.76 14.28 10.51
C ALA A 92 16.74 13.56 11.41
N GLU A 93 16.17 14.25 12.41
CA GLU A 93 15.16 13.66 13.29
C GLU A 93 13.84 13.43 12.55
N VAL A 94 13.45 14.37 11.68
CA VAL A 94 12.28 14.23 10.81
C VAL A 94 12.48 13.07 9.83
N GLN A 95 13.68 12.95 9.25
CA GLN A 95 14.05 11.87 8.34
C GLN A 95 13.98 10.50 9.01
N GLU A 96 14.56 10.32 10.21
CA GLU A 96 14.51 9.06 10.94
C GLU A 96 13.09 8.68 11.35
N ARG A 97 12.31 9.66 11.83
CA ARG A 97 10.93 9.43 12.26
C ARG A 97 10.00 9.00 11.13
N LEU A 98 10.30 9.41 9.90
CA LEU A 98 9.53 9.06 8.70
C LEU A 98 9.65 7.58 8.33
N LYS A 99 10.84 6.98 8.45
CA LYS A 99 11.16 5.67 7.87
C LYS A 99 10.19 4.55 8.28
N PRO A 100 9.79 4.39 9.57
CA PRO A 100 8.88 3.32 9.96
C PRO A 100 7.53 3.37 9.24
N PHE A 101 7.02 4.58 8.97
CA PHE A 101 5.74 4.75 8.27
C PHE A 101 5.85 4.41 6.78
N ALA A 102 6.97 4.76 6.15
CA ALA A 102 7.27 4.34 4.78
C ALA A 102 7.31 2.80 4.63
N HIS A 103 7.84 2.11 5.64
CA HIS A 103 7.93 0.65 5.64
C HIS A 103 6.60 -0.09 5.84
N GLN A 104 5.50 0.59 6.20
CA GLN A 104 4.19 -0.08 6.40
C GLN A 104 3.72 -0.83 5.16
N TRP A 105 3.97 -0.29 3.97
CA TRP A 105 3.61 -0.96 2.71
C TRP A 105 4.37 -2.27 2.50
N SER A 106 5.63 -2.35 2.92
CA SER A 106 6.49 -3.53 2.78
C SER A 106 6.04 -4.74 3.61
N GLU A 107 5.07 -4.57 4.50
CA GLU A 107 4.42 -5.68 5.22
C GLU A 107 3.44 -6.45 4.33
N TYR A 108 2.86 -5.81 3.32
CA TYR A 108 1.75 -6.34 2.50
C TYR A 108 2.09 -6.41 1.01
N ALA A 109 3.00 -5.56 0.54
CA ALA A 109 3.50 -5.52 -0.82
C ALA A 109 4.88 -6.16 -0.90
N ASN A 110 5.15 -6.96 -1.93
CA ASN A 110 6.49 -7.44 -2.23
C ASN A 110 7.37 -6.31 -2.81
N ILE A 111 7.61 -5.26 -2.03
CA ILE A 111 8.46 -4.10 -2.32
C ILE A 111 9.18 -3.73 -1.02
N GLN A 112 10.48 -3.46 -1.12
CA GLN A 112 11.30 -3.02 0.01
C GLN A 112 11.83 -1.62 -0.23
N PHE A 113 11.96 -0.84 0.84
CA PHE A 113 12.62 0.46 0.80
C PHE A 113 13.98 0.36 1.48
N VAL A 114 15.02 0.95 0.90
CA VAL A 114 16.33 1.10 1.54
C VAL A 114 16.74 2.56 1.50
N PHE A 115 16.91 3.15 2.67
CA PHE A 115 17.35 4.53 2.80
C PHE A 115 18.86 4.61 2.61
N VAL A 116 19.31 5.32 1.57
CA VAL A 116 20.71 5.41 1.15
C VAL A 116 21.13 6.86 0.91
N ASN A 117 22.43 7.09 0.94
CA ASN A 117 23.02 8.35 0.51
C ASN A 117 23.41 8.28 -0.97
N ASP A 118 22.41 8.19 -1.85
CA ASP A 118 22.61 8.14 -3.30
C ASP A 118 21.68 9.14 -4.00
N PRO A 119 22.20 10.24 -4.58
CA PRO A 119 21.39 11.23 -5.29
C PRO A 119 20.71 10.66 -6.55
N ASN A 120 21.09 9.45 -6.99
CA ASN A 120 20.48 8.75 -8.11
C ASN A 120 19.38 7.75 -7.71
N ALA A 121 19.08 7.63 -6.42
CA ALA A 121 18.02 6.78 -5.89
C ALA A 121 16.69 6.97 -6.64
N GLU A 122 15.89 5.91 -6.73
CA GLU A 122 14.61 5.93 -7.42
C GLU A 122 13.67 6.95 -6.78
N ILE A 123 13.56 6.91 -5.45
CA ILE A 123 12.75 7.84 -4.65
C ILE A 123 13.67 8.88 -4.01
N ARG A 124 13.36 10.16 -4.22
CA ARG A 124 14.14 11.30 -3.71
C ARG A 124 13.21 12.26 -2.99
N ILE A 125 13.39 12.39 -1.68
CA ILE A 125 12.49 13.13 -0.78
C ILE A 125 13.06 14.52 -0.50
N SER A 126 12.21 15.55 -0.64
CA SER A 126 12.48 16.92 -0.20
C SER A 126 11.47 17.35 0.87
N PHE A 127 11.82 18.37 1.66
CA PHE A 127 10.96 19.05 2.63
C PHE A 127 10.86 20.55 2.35
N GLN A 128 11.44 21.03 1.24
CA GLN A 128 11.54 22.45 0.92
C GLN A 128 10.42 22.96 0.02
N GLN A 129 9.65 22.08 -0.64
CA GLN A 129 8.55 22.51 -1.49
C GLN A 129 7.23 22.60 -0.71
N ALA A 130 6.32 23.41 -1.23
CA ALA A 130 4.96 23.49 -0.70
C ALA A 130 4.18 22.20 -0.99
N GLY A 131 3.27 21.86 -0.07
CA GLY A 131 2.41 20.68 -0.17
C GLY A 131 3.14 19.37 0.11
N SER A 132 2.41 18.27 0.26
CA SER A 132 2.96 16.92 0.20
C SER A 132 2.53 16.28 -1.10
N TRP A 133 3.41 15.51 -1.72
CA TRP A 133 3.14 14.88 -3.01
C TRP A 133 4.20 13.82 -3.33
N SER A 134 3.85 12.90 -4.22
CA SER A 134 4.76 11.97 -4.86
C SER A 134 4.40 11.76 -6.32
N TYR A 135 5.39 11.50 -7.17
CA TYR A 135 5.11 10.89 -8.46
C TYR A 135 4.60 9.45 -8.28
N ILE A 136 3.79 8.99 -9.23
CA ILE A 136 3.11 7.70 -9.16
C ILE A 136 4.02 6.59 -9.68
N GLY A 137 4.45 5.68 -8.80
CA GLY A 137 5.21 4.49 -9.17
C GLY A 137 6.48 4.79 -9.96
N THR A 138 6.66 4.09 -11.08
CA THR A 138 7.82 4.23 -11.98
C THR A 138 7.91 5.58 -12.69
N ASP A 139 6.92 6.47 -12.57
CA ASP A 139 7.06 7.85 -13.07
C ASP A 139 8.27 8.55 -12.44
N ALA A 140 8.66 8.15 -11.23
CA ALA A 140 9.87 8.60 -10.55
C ALA A 140 11.16 8.40 -11.38
N LEU A 141 11.20 7.40 -12.26
CA LEU A 141 12.34 7.13 -13.15
C LEU A 141 12.48 8.19 -14.26
N GLY A 142 11.40 8.90 -14.57
CA GLY A 142 11.36 9.99 -15.55
C GLY A 142 11.92 11.32 -15.03
N ILE A 143 12.09 11.44 -13.71
CA ILE A 143 12.46 12.69 -13.08
C ILE A 143 13.97 12.86 -13.10
N PRO A 144 14.49 14.04 -13.49
CA PRO A 144 15.92 14.31 -13.50
C PRO A 144 16.59 13.97 -12.16
N LYS A 145 17.83 13.49 -12.24
CA LYS A 145 18.64 13.19 -11.06
C LYS A 145 18.84 14.46 -10.23
N GLY A 146 18.86 14.32 -8.90
CA GLY A 146 18.93 15.44 -7.96
C GLY A 146 17.65 16.27 -7.80
N GLN A 147 16.60 16.03 -8.60
CA GLN A 147 15.26 16.63 -8.39
C GLN A 147 14.40 15.69 -7.53
N PRO A 148 13.55 16.22 -6.63
CA PRO A 148 12.69 15.38 -5.80
C PRO A 148 11.66 14.63 -6.63
N THR A 149 11.39 13.39 -6.23
CA THR A 149 10.25 12.59 -6.72
C THR A 149 9.12 12.55 -5.70
N MET A 150 9.37 13.02 -4.49
CA MET A 150 8.43 13.09 -3.39
C MET A 150 8.77 14.30 -2.51
N ASN A 151 7.77 14.90 -1.87
CA ASN A 151 7.97 16.00 -0.93
C ASN A 151 7.01 15.91 0.25
N PHE A 152 7.47 16.38 1.42
CA PHE A 152 6.64 16.58 2.60
C PHE A 152 6.72 18.03 3.07
N GLY A 153 5.69 18.82 2.78
CA GLY A 153 5.74 20.28 2.92
C GLY A 153 5.45 20.83 4.32
N TRP A 154 5.09 19.99 5.29
CA TRP A 154 4.68 20.45 6.63
C TRP A 154 5.10 19.53 7.79
N LEU A 155 5.91 18.50 7.53
CA LEU A 155 6.42 17.63 8.59
C LEU A 155 7.55 18.33 9.35
N THR A 156 7.44 18.35 10.67
CA THR A 156 8.41 18.95 11.58
C THR A 156 8.60 18.04 12.80
N LYS A 157 9.63 18.28 13.61
CA LYS A 157 9.86 17.54 14.87
C LYS A 157 8.64 17.57 15.80
N ALA A 158 7.90 18.68 15.81
CA ALA A 158 6.72 18.86 16.64
C ALA A 158 5.45 18.24 16.05
N THR A 159 5.47 17.79 14.79
CA THR A 159 4.31 17.13 14.16
C THR A 159 3.99 15.84 14.90
N ALA A 160 2.72 15.54 15.14
CA ALA A 160 2.30 14.34 15.87
C ALA A 160 2.47 13.06 15.04
N ASN A 161 2.64 11.90 15.70
CA ASN A 161 2.88 10.62 15.01
C ASN A 161 1.73 10.20 14.10
N ASP A 162 0.50 10.59 14.44
CA ASP A 162 -0.68 10.27 13.65
C ASP A 162 -0.65 10.98 12.29
N GLU A 163 -0.12 12.20 12.25
CA GLU A 163 0.08 12.95 11.00
C GLU A 163 1.24 12.38 10.18
N TYR A 164 2.33 11.92 10.81
CA TYR A 164 3.37 11.17 10.10
C TYR A 164 2.81 9.88 9.50
N SER A 165 2.08 9.09 10.28
CA SER A 165 1.43 7.85 9.82
C SER A 165 0.51 8.12 8.65
N ARG A 166 -0.29 9.18 8.72
CA ARG A 166 -1.18 9.58 7.64
C ARG A 166 -0.42 9.95 6.37
N VAL A 167 0.39 11.02 6.42
CA VAL A 167 0.93 11.62 5.20
C VAL A 167 2.05 10.77 4.61
N VAL A 168 2.92 10.19 5.43
CA VAL A 168 4.04 9.39 4.92
C VAL A 168 3.52 8.12 4.26
N THR A 169 2.62 7.40 4.92
CA THR A 169 2.05 6.18 4.34
C THR A 169 1.27 6.50 3.06
N HIS A 170 0.52 7.62 3.02
CA HIS A 170 -0.16 8.08 1.81
C HIS A 170 0.80 8.35 0.64
N GLU A 171 1.82 9.19 0.84
CA GLU A 171 2.77 9.52 -0.24
C GLU A 171 3.58 8.30 -0.70
N PHE A 172 3.92 7.39 0.21
CA PHE A 172 4.56 6.13 -0.17
C PHE A 172 3.61 5.18 -0.92
N GLY A 173 2.29 5.30 -0.72
CA GLY A 173 1.28 4.64 -1.55
C GLY A 173 1.37 5.10 -3.00
N HIS A 174 1.44 6.41 -3.23
CA HIS A 174 1.71 6.95 -4.57
C HIS A 174 3.05 6.46 -5.14
N ALA A 175 4.12 6.45 -4.33
CA ALA A 175 5.42 5.97 -4.78
C ALA A 175 5.43 4.50 -5.23
N ILE A 176 4.48 3.68 -4.77
CA ILE A 176 4.27 2.30 -5.25
C ILE A 176 3.10 2.18 -6.24
N GLY A 177 2.58 3.29 -6.76
CA GLY A 177 1.60 3.26 -7.85
C GLY A 177 0.14 3.30 -7.41
N CYS A 178 -0.17 3.42 -6.11
CA CYS A 178 -1.53 3.67 -5.65
C CYS A 178 -2.00 5.07 -6.07
N ILE A 179 -3.28 5.17 -6.40
CA ILE A 179 -3.97 6.43 -6.72
C ILE A 179 -4.96 6.78 -5.63
N HIS A 180 -5.49 8.01 -5.67
CA HIS A 180 -6.48 8.43 -4.69
C HIS A 180 -7.79 7.64 -4.80
N GLU A 181 -8.35 7.25 -3.65
CA GLU A 181 -9.55 6.42 -3.57
C GLU A 181 -10.82 7.18 -4.01
N HIS A 182 -10.86 8.51 -3.85
CA HIS A 182 -11.95 9.33 -4.40
C HIS A 182 -11.93 9.43 -5.94
N GLN A 183 -10.85 8.98 -6.58
CA GLN A 183 -10.76 8.87 -8.05
C GLN A 183 -11.10 7.44 -8.53
N ASN A 184 -11.45 6.52 -7.61
CA ASN A 184 -11.88 5.16 -7.93
C ASN A 184 -13.11 5.21 -8.87
N PRO A 185 -13.11 4.48 -10.01
CA PRO A 185 -14.24 4.46 -10.94
C PRO A 185 -15.57 4.07 -10.28
N ALA A 186 -15.53 3.27 -9.21
CA ALA A 186 -16.70 2.78 -8.46
C ALA A 186 -17.25 3.79 -7.43
N THR A 187 -16.61 4.95 -7.25
CA THR A 187 -17.05 5.94 -6.27
C THR A 187 -18.32 6.67 -6.70
N ASN A 188 -19.17 7.01 -5.73
CA ASN A 188 -20.37 7.82 -5.94
C ASN A 188 -20.51 8.93 -4.88
N ILE A 189 -19.40 9.61 -4.57
CA ILE A 189 -19.41 10.73 -3.61
C ILE A 189 -20.33 11.85 -4.15
N PRO A 190 -21.34 12.30 -3.36
CA PRO A 190 -22.30 13.29 -3.80
C PRO A 190 -21.73 14.72 -3.64
N TRP A 191 -20.69 15.07 -4.40
CA TRP A 191 -19.99 16.35 -4.27
C TRP A 191 -20.90 17.57 -4.45
N ASN A 192 -20.85 18.51 -3.51
CA ASN A 192 -21.24 19.91 -3.70
C ASN A 192 -20.06 20.66 -4.31
N LYS A 193 -19.92 20.61 -5.64
CA LYS A 193 -18.73 21.10 -6.34
C LYS A 193 -18.42 22.57 -6.09
N GLU A 194 -19.43 23.43 -5.94
CA GLU A 194 -19.21 24.85 -5.71
C GLU A 194 -18.59 25.10 -4.33
N ALA A 195 -19.10 24.47 -3.28
CA ALA A 195 -18.50 24.55 -1.94
C ALA A 195 -17.04 24.09 -1.92
N VAL A 196 -16.74 23.03 -2.68
CA VAL A 196 -15.39 22.50 -2.83
C VAL A 196 -14.47 23.47 -3.58
N TYR A 197 -14.91 24.06 -4.70
CA TYR A 197 -14.12 25.06 -5.42
C TYR A 197 -13.81 26.27 -4.54
N ASP A 198 -14.80 26.77 -3.80
CA ASP A 198 -14.64 27.93 -2.91
C ASP A 198 -13.64 27.64 -1.81
N TYR A 199 -13.69 26.44 -1.22
CA TYR A 199 -12.74 26.01 -0.20
C TYR A 199 -11.30 25.91 -0.74
N TYR A 200 -11.09 25.13 -1.80
CA TYR A 200 -9.74 24.85 -2.31
C TYR A 200 -9.10 26.05 -3.03
N ALA A 201 -9.88 27.06 -3.42
CA ALA A 201 -9.36 28.35 -3.89
C ALA A 201 -8.65 29.15 -2.79
N GLY A 202 -8.95 28.86 -1.51
CA GLY A 202 -8.29 29.47 -0.36
C GLY A 202 -6.95 28.82 0.02
N PRO A 203 -6.18 29.45 0.93
CA PRO A 203 -4.97 28.85 1.49
C PRO A 203 -5.31 27.61 2.35
N PRO A 204 -4.40 26.61 2.44
CA PRO A 204 -3.04 26.62 1.91
C PRO A 204 -2.94 26.20 0.43
N ASN A 205 -4.01 25.70 -0.18
CA ASN A 205 -3.98 25.08 -1.51
C ASN A 205 -3.92 26.11 -2.64
N ASN A 206 -4.74 27.16 -2.58
CA ASN A 206 -4.87 28.20 -3.60
C ASN A 206 -5.09 27.62 -5.01
N TRP A 207 -5.91 26.57 -5.12
CA TRP A 207 -6.16 25.87 -6.37
C TRP A 207 -7.15 26.61 -7.25
N THR A 208 -6.85 26.65 -8.55
CA THR A 208 -7.85 26.98 -9.57
C THR A 208 -8.93 25.90 -9.63
N ARG A 209 -10.09 26.23 -10.21
CA ARG A 209 -11.16 25.23 -10.47
C ARG A 209 -10.64 24.04 -11.27
N GLN A 210 -9.83 24.28 -12.30
CA GLN A 210 -9.22 23.22 -13.10
C GLN A 210 -8.31 22.30 -12.27
N GLN A 211 -7.50 22.86 -11.37
CA GLN A 211 -6.68 22.04 -10.45
C GLN A 211 -7.55 21.24 -9.50
N THR A 212 -8.66 21.81 -9.00
CA THR A 212 -9.62 21.08 -8.16
C THR A 212 -10.29 19.95 -8.94
N ASP A 213 -10.67 20.18 -10.20
CA ASP A 213 -11.19 19.14 -11.08
C ASP A 213 -10.21 17.99 -11.25
N ILE A 214 -8.94 18.30 -11.51
CA ILE A 214 -7.88 17.30 -11.74
C ILE A 214 -7.58 16.52 -10.45
N ASN A 215 -7.31 17.23 -9.36
CA ASN A 215 -6.81 16.63 -8.11
C ASN A 215 -7.90 15.93 -7.29
N LEU A 216 -9.18 16.30 -7.48
CA LEU A 216 -10.27 15.83 -6.63
C LEU A 216 -11.43 15.18 -7.39
N PHE A 217 -11.88 15.72 -8.52
CA PHE A 217 -13.08 15.20 -9.18
C PHE A 217 -12.80 14.22 -10.32
N THR A 218 -11.60 14.25 -10.90
CA THR A 218 -11.23 13.38 -12.01
C THR A 218 -11.19 11.95 -11.54
N ARG A 219 -12.05 11.10 -12.10
CA ARG A 219 -12.00 9.66 -11.89
C ARG A 219 -11.11 9.03 -12.95
N TYR A 220 -10.37 8.01 -12.55
CA TYR A 220 -9.63 7.23 -13.54
C TYR A 220 -10.56 6.28 -14.30
N SER A 221 -10.17 5.92 -15.52
CA SER A 221 -10.94 4.97 -16.33
C SER A 221 -10.77 3.55 -15.78
N ALA A 222 -11.88 2.83 -15.61
CA ALA A 222 -11.88 1.41 -15.24
C ALA A 222 -11.08 0.52 -16.22
N THR A 223 -10.90 0.96 -17.48
CA THR A 223 -10.08 0.26 -18.47
C THR A 223 -8.58 0.47 -18.30
N LEU A 224 -8.18 1.48 -17.52
CA LEU A 224 -6.79 1.87 -17.32
C LEU A 224 -6.29 1.47 -15.94
N THR A 225 -7.17 1.19 -14.98
CA THR A 225 -6.86 0.92 -13.56
C THR A 225 -7.19 -0.52 -13.17
N GLN A 226 -6.34 -1.16 -12.38
CA GLN A 226 -6.82 -2.16 -11.42
C GLN A 226 -7.41 -1.40 -10.23
N PHE A 227 -8.62 -1.76 -9.79
CA PHE A 227 -9.29 -1.07 -8.69
C PHE A 227 -10.11 -2.07 -7.87
N SER A 228 -10.20 -1.83 -6.56
CA SER A 228 -11.13 -2.52 -5.65
C SER A 228 -12.49 -1.83 -5.63
N ALA A 229 -13.42 -2.36 -4.83
CA ALA A 229 -14.59 -1.59 -4.42
C ALA A 229 -14.15 -0.29 -3.70
N PHE A 230 -15.01 0.73 -3.70
CA PHE A 230 -14.72 1.99 -3.00
C PHE A 230 -14.53 1.74 -1.51
N ASP A 231 -13.39 2.17 -0.97
CA ASP A 231 -13.03 2.02 0.44
C ASP A 231 -13.04 3.36 1.19
N ARG A 232 -13.98 3.53 2.11
CA ARG A 232 -14.07 4.74 2.94
C ARG A 232 -12.93 4.86 3.97
N ASP A 233 -12.28 3.75 4.30
CA ASP A 233 -11.24 3.70 5.32
C ASP A 233 -9.82 3.71 4.71
N SER A 234 -9.71 3.79 3.38
CA SER A 234 -8.42 3.75 2.67
C SER A 234 -7.51 4.91 3.09
N ILE A 235 -6.23 4.61 3.29
CA ILE A 235 -5.20 5.64 3.51
C ILE A 235 -5.07 6.59 2.32
N MET A 236 -5.50 6.16 1.12
CA MET A 236 -5.45 6.93 -0.12
C MET A 236 -6.67 7.84 -0.31
N LEU A 237 -7.60 7.88 0.65
CA LEU A 237 -8.78 8.73 0.60
C LEU A 237 -8.52 10.07 1.31
N TYR A 238 -8.82 11.18 0.64
CA TYR A 238 -8.92 12.47 1.32
C TYR A 238 -10.15 12.53 2.22
N PRO A 239 -10.09 13.32 3.31
CA PRO A 239 -11.26 13.59 4.11
C PRO A 239 -12.28 14.28 3.22
N ILE A 240 -13.53 13.92 3.44
CA ILE A 240 -14.68 14.50 2.76
C ILE A 240 -15.52 15.12 3.86
N PRO A 241 -15.29 16.37 4.25
CA PRO A 241 -16.19 17.09 5.15
C PRO A 241 -17.62 17.09 4.61
N ASN A 242 -18.61 17.03 5.50
CA ASN A 242 -20.01 17.01 5.09
C ASN A 242 -20.40 18.24 4.25
N GLU A 243 -19.80 19.40 4.55
CA GLU A 243 -19.94 20.66 3.80
C GLU A 243 -19.54 20.57 2.32
N PHE A 244 -18.74 19.58 1.94
CA PHE A 244 -18.34 19.33 0.55
C PHE A 244 -19.32 18.44 -0.21
N THR A 245 -20.41 18.01 0.43
CA THR A 245 -21.34 17.05 -0.16
C THR A 245 -22.80 17.51 -0.09
N ILE A 246 -23.63 16.85 -0.88
CA ILE A 246 -25.08 16.99 -0.88
C ILE A 246 -25.66 15.86 -0.03
N GLY A 247 -26.38 16.21 1.04
CA GLY A 247 -26.97 15.24 1.96
C GLY A 247 -26.14 15.10 3.24
N ASP A 248 -26.09 13.89 3.79
CA ASP A 248 -25.33 13.55 5.00
C ASP A 248 -24.26 12.52 4.65
N PHE A 249 -23.18 12.99 4.02
CA PHE A 249 -22.04 12.18 3.63
C PHE A 249 -20.75 12.86 4.08
N GLU A 250 -20.03 12.20 4.98
CA GLU A 250 -18.68 12.61 5.33
C GLU A 250 -17.73 11.42 5.48
N VAL A 251 -16.44 11.72 5.36
CA VAL A 251 -15.33 10.82 5.62
C VAL A 251 -14.24 11.59 6.37
N GLY A 252 -13.80 11.05 7.51
CA GLY A 252 -12.73 11.64 8.31
C GLY A 252 -11.33 11.36 7.75
N TRP A 253 -10.31 11.74 8.51
CA TRP A 253 -8.92 11.39 8.18
C TRP A 253 -8.62 9.93 8.54
N ASN A 254 -8.27 9.15 7.52
CA ASN A 254 -7.68 7.82 7.67
C ASN A 254 -6.19 7.98 7.96
N ARG A 255 -5.67 7.26 8.97
CA ARG A 255 -4.30 7.44 9.48
C ARG A 255 -3.45 6.17 9.43
N VAL A 256 -4.06 5.06 9.02
CA VAL A 256 -3.44 3.74 8.91
C VAL A 256 -3.98 3.04 7.67
N LEU A 257 -3.27 2.03 7.18
CA LEU A 257 -3.73 1.18 6.09
C LEU A 257 -5.03 0.46 6.48
N SER A 258 -6.04 0.55 5.62
CA SER A 258 -7.27 -0.23 5.75
C SER A 258 -7.02 -1.71 5.46
N SER A 259 -7.98 -2.58 5.78
CA SER A 259 -7.94 -3.98 5.35
C SER A 259 -7.94 -4.13 3.83
N MET A 260 -8.58 -3.22 3.10
CA MET A 260 -8.67 -3.25 1.64
C MET A 260 -7.38 -2.74 1.00
N ASP A 261 -6.73 -1.71 1.56
CA ASP A 261 -5.40 -1.24 1.10
C ASP A 261 -4.39 -2.40 1.12
N LYS A 262 -4.35 -3.13 2.24
CA LYS A 262 -3.46 -4.28 2.46
C LYS A 262 -3.71 -5.41 1.45
N GLN A 263 -4.98 -5.77 1.25
CA GLN A 263 -5.33 -6.82 0.30
C GLN A 263 -5.02 -6.40 -1.14
N PHE A 264 -5.40 -5.18 -1.51
CA PHE A 264 -5.23 -4.66 -2.85
C PHE A 264 -3.76 -4.57 -3.24
N VAL A 265 -2.90 -4.01 -2.38
CA VAL A 265 -1.47 -3.88 -2.68
C VAL A 265 -0.77 -5.24 -2.79
N ALA A 266 -1.23 -6.26 -2.05
CA ALA A 266 -0.73 -7.63 -2.19
C ALA A 266 -1.07 -8.23 -3.57
N THR A 267 -2.15 -7.79 -4.21
CA THR A 267 -2.46 -8.19 -5.61
C THR A 267 -1.59 -7.47 -6.65
N LEU A 268 -1.19 -6.23 -6.37
CA LEU A 268 -0.33 -5.44 -7.26
C LEU A 268 1.13 -5.91 -7.20
N TYR A 269 1.59 -6.22 -5.99
CA TYR A 269 2.95 -6.67 -5.72
C TYR A 269 2.91 -8.06 -5.09
N PRO A 270 2.47 -9.07 -5.86
CA PRO A 270 2.45 -10.43 -5.38
C PRO A 270 3.88 -10.88 -5.14
N GLY A 271 4.07 -11.63 -4.08
CA GLY A 271 5.35 -12.23 -3.80
C GLY A 271 5.37 -12.77 -2.40
N VAL A 272 6.39 -13.59 -2.19
CA VAL A 272 6.59 -14.39 -1.00
C VAL A 272 6.27 -13.54 0.21
N GLN A 273 5.15 -13.86 0.89
CA GLN A 273 4.86 -13.35 2.22
C GLN A 273 6.18 -13.25 2.96
N LYS A 274 6.49 -12.10 3.56
CA LYS A 274 7.56 -12.01 4.55
C LYS A 274 7.30 -13.18 5.51
N LEU A 275 8.13 -14.22 5.42
CA LEU A 275 7.81 -15.49 6.05
C LEU A 275 7.94 -15.24 7.55
N GLU A 276 6.81 -15.01 8.22
CA GLU A 276 6.79 -15.02 9.68
C GLU A 276 7.36 -16.37 10.09
N ASN A 277 8.46 -16.34 10.85
CA ASN A 277 9.21 -17.53 11.25
C ASN A 277 9.55 -18.46 10.06
N GLU A 278 10.30 -17.95 9.07
CA GLU A 278 10.76 -18.73 7.90
C GLU A 278 11.32 -20.10 8.26
N LEU A 279 10.79 -21.14 7.63
CA LEU A 279 11.39 -22.47 7.63
C LEU A 279 12.10 -22.69 6.29
N VAL A 280 13.38 -23.02 6.36
CA VAL A 280 14.18 -23.40 5.20
C VAL A 280 13.99 -24.90 4.96
N VAL A 281 13.54 -25.27 3.77
CA VAL A 281 13.39 -26.68 3.35
C VAL A 281 14.74 -27.40 3.52
N ASP A 282 14.71 -28.58 4.14
CA ASP A 282 15.85 -29.44 4.46
C ASP A 282 16.88 -28.88 5.47
N ALA A 283 16.57 -27.75 6.10
CA ALA A 283 17.36 -27.25 7.22
C ALA A 283 17.02 -28.01 8.54
N PRO A 284 17.89 -27.93 9.57
CA PRO A 284 17.55 -28.41 10.90
C PRO A 284 16.25 -27.79 11.42
N PRO A 285 15.45 -28.52 12.22
CA PRO A 285 14.16 -28.02 12.67
C PRO A 285 14.31 -26.81 13.60
N THR A 286 13.41 -25.84 13.45
CA THR A 286 13.38 -24.59 14.21
C THR A 286 12.75 -24.83 15.57
N LYS A 287 13.38 -24.29 16.62
CA LYS A 287 12.82 -24.29 17.99
C LYS A 287 11.75 -23.22 18.13
N ALA A 288 10.63 -23.57 18.73
CA ALA A 288 9.49 -22.68 18.98
C ALA A 288 8.82 -23.06 20.31
N ALA A 289 7.84 -22.26 20.73
CA ALA A 289 7.06 -22.52 21.93
C ALA A 289 5.66 -21.94 21.80
N ILE A 290 4.66 -22.74 22.16
CA ILE A 290 3.32 -22.23 22.46
C ILE A 290 3.44 -21.53 23.83
N GLY A 291 3.60 -20.22 23.82
CA GLY A 291 3.82 -19.37 24.99
C GLY A 291 2.53 -18.97 25.73
N ALA A 292 1.36 -19.00 25.06
CA ALA A 292 0.07 -18.65 25.64
C ALA A 292 -1.05 -19.64 25.31
N PHE A 293 -2.09 -19.65 26.14
CA PHE A 293 -3.27 -20.50 25.94
C PHE A 293 -4.04 -20.11 24.68
N GLY A 294 -4.21 -21.07 23.77
CA GLY A 294 -4.92 -20.86 22.50
C GLY A 294 -4.08 -20.10 21.46
N GLU A 295 -2.79 -19.90 21.70
CA GLU A 295 -1.86 -19.35 20.71
C GLU A 295 -1.77 -20.26 19.49
N ILE A 296 -1.58 -19.62 18.34
CA ILE A 296 -1.32 -20.26 17.06
C ILE A 296 -0.04 -19.65 16.51
N ASP A 297 1.01 -20.46 16.45
CA ASP A 297 2.27 -20.08 15.85
C ASP A 297 2.15 -20.23 14.33
N LYS A 298 2.60 -19.21 13.60
CA LYS A 298 2.67 -19.21 12.14
C LYS A 298 4.11 -19.36 11.69
N PHE A 299 4.32 -20.24 10.73
CA PHE A 299 5.59 -20.41 10.01
C PHE A 299 5.31 -20.41 8.53
N SER A 300 6.24 -19.91 7.73
CA SER A 300 6.09 -19.99 6.28
C SER A 300 7.35 -20.55 5.62
N PHE A 301 7.20 -21.22 4.48
CA PHE A 301 8.31 -21.80 3.72
C PHE A 301 8.06 -21.71 2.21
N ALA A 302 9.14 -21.62 1.45
CA ALA A 302 9.08 -21.56 -0.02
C ALA A 302 9.34 -22.94 -0.63
N VAL A 303 8.43 -23.39 -1.50
CA VAL A 303 8.65 -24.52 -2.39
C VAL A 303 9.13 -23.97 -3.73
N THR A 304 10.31 -24.38 -4.17
CA THR A 304 10.90 -23.93 -5.44
C THR A 304 10.80 -24.98 -6.54
N THR A 305 10.64 -26.26 -6.15
CA THR A 305 10.55 -27.40 -7.06
C THR A 305 9.26 -28.15 -6.74
N ALA A 306 8.46 -28.50 -7.75
CA ALA A 306 7.29 -29.34 -7.52
C ALA A 306 7.72 -30.72 -7.01
N GLY A 307 7.04 -31.25 -5.99
CA GLY A 307 7.33 -32.57 -5.47
C GLY A 307 6.67 -32.84 -4.13
N ARG A 308 7.09 -33.93 -3.50
CA ARG A 308 6.55 -34.38 -2.23
C ARG A 308 7.32 -33.77 -1.07
N TYR A 309 6.59 -33.16 -0.14
CA TYR A 309 7.16 -32.51 1.04
C TYR A 309 6.56 -33.09 2.31
N ARG A 310 7.41 -33.21 3.33
CA ARG A 310 7.05 -33.61 4.69
C ARG A 310 7.26 -32.45 5.63
N MET A 311 6.22 -32.10 6.38
CA MET A 311 6.25 -31.10 7.44
C MET A 311 5.94 -31.82 8.74
N GLU A 312 6.71 -31.57 9.79
CA GLU A 312 6.48 -32.23 11.07
C GLU A 312 6.82 -31.34 12.26
N THR A 313 6.17 -31.65 13.38
CA THR A 313 6.53 -31.13 14.69
C THR A 313 7.15 -32.24 15.54
N GLU A 314 8.04 -31.87 16.46
CA GLU A 314 8.60 -32.80 17.45
C GLU A 314 8.60 -32.17 18.85
N GLY A 315 8.47 -33.02 19.88
CA GLY A 315 8.51 -32.60 21.27
C GLY A 315 7.70 -33.53 22.18
N ASN A 316 7.33 -32.99 23.35
CA ASN A 316 6.46 -33.65 24.33
C ASN A 316 5.02 -33.11 24.32
N LEU A 317 4.71 -32.18 23.42
CA LEU A 317 3.39 -31.60 23.26
C LEU A 317 2.48 -32.46 22.39
N ASP A 318 1.19 -32.12 22.45
CA ASP A 318 0.13 -32.66 21.61
C ASP A 318 -0.31 -31.51 20.67
N LEU A 319 0.18 -31.53 19.43
CA LEU A 319 0.17 -30.38 18.52
C LEU A 319 -0.65 -30.68 17.28
N VAL A 320 -1.46 -29.70 16.87
CA VAL A 320 -2.18 -29.71 15.60
C VAL A 320 -1.48 -28.76 14.64
N MET A 321 -1.26 -29.21 13.40
CA MET A 321 -0.65 -28.43 12.34
C MET A 321 -1.54 -28.38 11.12
N GLY A 322 -1.86 -27.19 10.64
CA GLY A 322 -2.55 -26.96 9.37
C GLY A 322 -1.60 -26.43 8.31
N LEU A 323 -1.75 -26.90 7.08
CA LEU A 323 -1.04 -26.43 5.88
C LEU A 323 -1.96 -25.55 5.02
N PHE A 324 -1.46 -24.38 4.63
CA PHE A 324 -2.18 -23.39 3.81
C PHE A 324 -1.33 -22.93 2.62
N GLY A 325 -1.96 -22.56 1.52
CA GLY A 325 -1.31 -21.99 0.33
C GLY A 325 -1.64 -22.74 -0.98
N PRO A 326 -0.78 -22.60 -2.03
CA PRO A 326 0.33 -21.65 -2.09
C PRO A 326 -0.16 -20.19 -2.12
N ASP A 327 0.69 -19.27 -1.64
CA ASP A 327 0.58 -17.80 -1.70
C ASP A 327 -0.70 -17.20 -1.08
N ASN A 328 -1.43 -18.00 -0.30
CA ASN A 328 -2.65 -17.60 0.40
C ASN A 328 -2.78 -18.35 1.74
N GLU A 329 -2.47 -17.68 2.85
CA GLU A 329 -2.53 -18.26 4.20
C GLU A 329 -3.95 -18.59 4.70
N THR A 330 -5.00 -18.27 3.94
CA THR A 330 -6.40 -18.62 4.26
C THR A 330 -6.90 -19.83 3.48
N LEU A 331 -6.19 -20.22 2.41
CA LEU A 331 -6.53 -21.38 1.60
C LEU A 331 -5.97 -22.65 2.27
N GLY A 332 -6.80 -23.32 3.08
CA GLY A 332 -6.43 -24.58 3.73
C GLY A 332 -6.27 -25.73 2.74
N ILE A 333 -5.17 -26.46 2.84
CA ILE A 333 -4.88 -27.66 2.05
C ILE A 333 -5.23 -28.90 2.86
N THR A 334 -4.65 -29.04 4.06
CA THR A 334 -4.84 -30.19 4.94
C THR A 334 -4.42 -29.85 6.38
N GLU A 335 -4.85 -30.65 7.35
CA GLU A 335 -4.48 -30.56 8.76
C GLU A 335 -4.13 -31.96 9.28
N ASP A 336 -3.24 -32.05 10.27
CA ASP A 336 -2.88 -33.28 10.99
C ASP A 336 -2.57 -32.97 12.46
N ASP A 337 -2.79 -33.94 13.35
CA ASP A 337 -2.55 -33.81 14.80
C ASP A 337 -1.72 -34.97 15.41
N ASP A 338 -1.78 -36.19 14.89
CA ASP A 338 -1.14 -37.34 15.54
C ASP A 338 -0.36 -38.31 14.62
N SER A 339 -0.23 -38.01 13.32
CA SER A 339 0.47 -38.90 12.38
C SER A 339 2.00 -38.91 12.54
N GLY A 340 2.55 -38.04 13.40
CA GLY A 340 3.97 -37.93 13.69
C GLY A 340 4.45 -38.78 14.88
N ARG A 341 5.61 -38.45 15.43
CA ARG A 341 6.15 -39.18 16.58
C ARG A 341 5.39 -38.74 17.84
N ARG A 342 4.79 -39.70 18.56
CA ARG A 342 3.94 -39.48 19.76
C ARG A 342 2.62 -38.82 19.38
N LEU A 343 2.39 -37.58 19.82
CA LEU A 343 1.16 -36.80 19.60
C LEU A 343 1.48 -35.54 18.78
N ASN A 344 2.51 -35.61 17.95
CA ASN A 344 2.91 -34.49 17.11
C ASN A 344 2.35 -34.67 15.72
N ALA A 345 2.00 -33.56 15.08
CA ALA A 345 1.53 -33.54 13.71
C ALA A 345 2.66 -33.86 12.70
N LYS A 346 2.31 -34.61 11.66
CA LYS A 346 3.11 -34.87 10.47
C LYS A 346 2.25 -34.84 9.22
N ILE A 347 2.48 -33.85 8.36
CA ILE A 347 1.83 -33.73 7.05
C ILE A 347 2.80 -34.18 5.96
N VAL A 348 2.31 -34.97 5.01
CA VAL A 348 3.03 -35.26 3.75
C VAL A 348 2.12 -34.87 2.59
N SER A 349 2.61 -34.04 1.67
CA SER A 349 1.79 -33.50 0.56
C SER A 349 2.60 -33.24 -0.70
N GLU A 350 1.96 -33.39 -1.86
CA GLU A 350 2.49 -32.96 -3.16
C GLU A 350 2.30 -31.45 -3.31
N LEU A 351 3.39 -30.70 -3.30
CA LEU A 351 3.39 -29.24 -3.38
C LEU A 351 3.93 -28.78 -4.73
N ARG A 352 3.35 -27.70 -5.23
CA ARG A 352 3.85 -26.97 -6.41
C ARG A 352 4.64 -25.75 -5.96
N PRO A 353 5.51 -25.17 -6.82
CA PRO A 353 6.23 -23.97 -6.48
C PRO A 353 5.30 -22.84 -6.00
N GLY A 354 5.69 -22.19 -4.91
CA GLY A 354 4.88 -21.21 -4.19
C GLY A 354 5.22 -21.19 -2.71
N VAL A 355 4.58 -20.28 -1.97
CA VAL A 355 4.81 -20.13 -0.52
C VAL A 355 3.69 -20.73 0.27
N TYR A 356 4.04 -21.50 1.29
CA TYR A 356 3.07 -22.18 2.14
C TYR A 356 3.20 -21.70 3.57
N THR A 357 2.09 -21.73 4.29
CA THR A 357 2.01 -21.38 5.72
C THR A 357 1.64 -22.61 6.52
N LEU A 358 2.39 -22.88 7.59
CA LEU A 358 2.03 -23.80 8.65
C LEU A 358 1.45 -23.00 9.81
N LYS A 359 0.29 -23.44 10.30
CA LYS A 359 -0.29 -22.94 11.55
C LYS A 359 -0.23 -24.05 12.57
N VAL A 360 0.53 -23.84 13.64
CA VAL A 360 0.75 -24.82 14.69
C VAL A 360 0.09 -24.33 15.96
N ARG A 361 -0.68 -25.20 16.61
CA ARG A 361 -1.32 -24.91 17.91
C ARG A 361 -1.28 -26.15 18.78
N HIS A 362 -1.40 -25.96 20.09
CA HIS A 362 -1.66 -27.09 20.96
C HIS A 362 -3.08 -27.64 20.72
N PHE A 363 -3.24 -28.97 20.69
CA PHE A 363 -4.55 -29.64 20.68
C PHE A 363 -5.47 -29.15 21.80
N SER A 364 -4.91 -28.97 23.00
CA SER A 364 -5.58 -28.36 24.14
C SER A 364 -5.34 -26.85 24.18
N GLY A 365 -6.38 -26.05 24.07
CA GLY A 365 -6.32 -24.59 24.22
C GLY A 365 -6.00 -24.10 25.65
N ARG A 366 -5.50 -24.96 26.54
CA ARG A 366 -5.15 -24.65 27.95
C ARG A 366 -3.74 -25.12 28.32
N ARG A 367 -2.91 -25.45 27.34
CA ARG A 367 -1.55 -25.93 27.56
C ARG A 367 -0.57 -25.14 26.70
N THR A 368 0.66 -25.05 27.19
CA THR A 368 1.79 -24.31 26.62
C THR A 368 3.04 -25.19 26.68
N GLY A 369 4.08 -24.82 25.96
CA GLY A 369 5.40 -25.46 26.05
C GLY A 369 6.22 -25.41 24.77
N ASP A 370 7.43 -25.94 24.86
CA ASP A 370 8.41 -25.92 23.78
C ASP A 370 8.21 -27.09 22.79
N TYR A 371 8.53 -26.83 21.53
CA TYR A 371 8.54 -27.83 20.46
C TYR A 371 9.53 -27.43 19.34
N THR A 372 9.67 -28.30 18.34
CA THR A 372 10.40 -27.97 17.11
C THR A 372 9.54 -28.23 15.88
N VAL A 373 9.76 -27.48 14.81
CA VAL A 373 9.05 -27.64 13.52
C VAL A 373 10.05 -27.64 12.36
N GLY A 374 9.81 -28.48 11.36
CA GLY A 374 10.68 -28.59 10.18
C GLY A 374 9.91 -28.95 8.90
N VAL A 375 10.55 -28.68 7.77
CA VAL A 375 10.05 -28.98 6.42
C VAL A 375 11.15 -29.66 5.62
N TYR A 376 10.83 -30.77 4.97
CA TYR A 376 11.79 -31.60 4.25
C TYR A 376 11.23 -32.04 2.90
N GLN A 377 12.06 -32.03 1.87
CA GLN A 377 11.70 -32.61 0.58
C GLN A 377 11.88 -34.14 0.64
N GLU A 378 10.88 -34.89 0.22
CA GLU A 378 10.99 -36.35 0.09
C GLU A 378 11.52 -36.74 -1.30
N PRO A 379 12.26 -37.87 -1.42
CA PRO A 379 12.81 -38.35 -2.69
C PRO A 379 11.77 -38.69 -3.75
#